data_AF-A0A8H3AH11-F1
#
_entry.id   AF-A0A8H3AH11-F1
#
_cell.length_a   1.000
_cell.length_b   1.000
_cell.length_c   1.000
_cell.angle_alpha   90.00
_cell.angle_beta   90.00
_cell.angle_gamma   90.00
#
_symmetry.space_group_name_H-M   'P 1'
#
loop_
_entity.id
_entity.type
_entity.pdbx_description
1 polymer ?
#
loop_
_entity_poly.entity_id
_entity_poly.type
_entity_poly.pdbx_seq_one_letter_code
_entity_poly.pdbx_strand_id
1 'polypeptide(L)'
;MFALSLVTLAAASLARAATYGVSDTFIGTSFLSGFRHEAISDPTHGRVNYVDQSTAQRLNLTYANGNTFIVRADFTTTLSASGPGRNSVRVISNKQWDNHVEILDVRHMPQGCGTWPAYWTTSSTVTWPNDGEIDIIEGVNDQGPNAATLHTTSGCTQPFTRDQTGTTTSTDCNWQVNSNTGCGVRNPLANSYGPSFNSNGGGWYAMERTSTYIKVWFWPRNSATVPTQVRNGASSIDTSTWGTPFAAFVNNSCDLNAKFGPNNIIINLTFCGDWAGSVYASSGCPSTCDDYVNNNPAAFKNAYWDIAALRVYQ
;
A
#
# COMPACT_ATOMS: atom_id res chain seq x y z
N MET A 1 31.37 17.80 58.17
CA MET A 1 31.22 16.96 56.97
C MET A 1 29.95 17.41 56.26
N PHE A 2 30.08 18.19 55.18
CA PHE A 2 28.94 18.64 54.37
C PHE A 2 28.71 17.59 53.28
N ALA A 3 27.53 16.96 53.30
CA ALA A 3 27.10 16.04 52.25
C ALA A 3 26.55 16.85 51.07
N LEU A 4 27.24 16.80 49.93
CA LEU A 4 26.70 17.29 48.65
C LEU A 4 25.72 16.26 48.10
N SER A 5 24.43 16.59 48.10
CA SER A 5 23.42 15.87 47.30
C SER A 5 23.58 16.24 45.83
N LEU A 6 24.01 15.29 45.00
CA LEU A 6 23.91 15.41 43.54
C LEU A 6 22.43 15.25 43.15
N VAL A 7 21.83 16.33 42.65
CA VAL A 7 20.57 16.28 41.91
C VAL A 7 20.91 15.85 40.48
N THR A 8 20.53 14.62 40.11
CA THR A 8 20.55 14.16 38.74
C THR A 8 19.43 14.85 37.96
N LEU A 9 19.76 15.84 37.14
CA LEU A 9 18.84 16.36 36.13
C LEU A 9 18.60 15.24 35.09
N ALA A 10 17.41 14.65 35.12
CA ALA A 10 16.93 13.84 34.01
C ALA A 10 16.78 14.76 32.79
N ALA A 11 17.66 14.59 31.80
CA ALA A 11 17.48 15.23 30.50
C ALA A 11 16.24 14.62 29.85
N ALA A 12 15.10 15.30 29.95
CA ALA A 12 13.95 14.99 29.13
C ALA A 12 14.36 15.22 27.67
N SER A 13 14.53 14.12 26.92
CA SER A 13 14.64 14.19 25.48
C SER A 13 13.34 14.80 24.97
N LEU A 14 13.38 16.06 24.56
CA LEU A 14 12.32 16.66 23.76
C LEU A 14 12.33 15.93 22.42
N ALA A 15 11.59 14.81 22.33
CA ALA A 15 11.19 14.28 21.05
C ALA A 15 10.41 15.40 20.35
N ARG A 16 11.03 16.06 19.37
CA ARG A 16 10.33 17.03 18.54
C ARG A 16 9.24 16.23 17.82
N ALA A 17 7.99 16.43 18.22
CA ALA A 17 6.85 15.93 17.47
C ALA A 17 7.00 16.45 16.02
N ALA A 18 7.01 15.53 15.06
CA ALA A 18 7.07 15.91 13.66
C ALA A 18 5.67 16.36 13.25
N THR A 19 5.52 17.68 13.09
CA THR A 19 4.32 18.27 12.51
C THR A 19 4.55 18.42 11.01
N TYR A 20 3.63 17.93 10.20
CA TYR A 20 3.71 18.00 8.74
C TYR A 20 2.61 18.91 8.20
N GLY A 21 2.89 19.63 7.11
CA GLY A 21 1.90 20.40 6.36
C GLY A 21 1.45 19.63 5.12
N VAL A 22 0.19 19.80 4.70
CA VAL A 22 -0.29 19.17 3.46
C VAL A 22 0.50 19.69 2.26
N SER A 23 1.12 18.78 1.51
CA SER A 23 1.87 19.04 0.29
C SER A 23 0.97 18.87 -0.94
N ASP A 24 0.23 17.76 -0.99
CA ASP A 24 -0.60 17.40 -2.13
C ASP A 24 -1.92 16.75 -1.66
N THR A 25 -3.00 16.98 -2.42
CA THR A 25 -4.32 16.38 -2.17
C THR A 25 -4.93 15.88 -3.49
N PHE A 26 -5.21 14.60 -3.54
CA PHE A 26 -5.85 13.93 -4.68
C PHE A 26 -7.27 13.48 -4.29
N ILE A 27 -8.28 14.05 -4.95
CA ILE A 27 -9.70 13.77 -4.74
C ILE A 27 -10.39 13.80 -6.10
N GLY A 28 -11.16 12.76 -6.40
CA GLY A 28 -11.94 12.67 -7.64
C GLY A 28 -11.09 12.89 -8.88
N THR A 29 -11.41 13.90 -9.68
CA THR A 29 -10.75 14.18 -10.96
C THR A 29 -9.29 14.59 -10.83
N SER A 30 -8.82 15.05 -9.66
CA SER A 30 -7.41 15.47 -9.53
C SER A 30 -6.42 14.29 -9.59
N PHE A 31 -6.87 13.05 -9.40
CA PHE A 31 -6.08 11.86 -9.72
C PHE A 31 -5.72 11.78 -11.21
N LEU A 32 -6.60 12.22 -12.12
CA LEU A 32 -6.37 12.14 -13.57
C LEU A 32 -5.27 13.09 -14.08
N SER A 33 -4.89 14.07 -13.27
CA SER A 33 -3.78 14.99 -13.53
C SER A 33 -2.58 14.77 -12.61
N GLY A 34 -2.83 14.25 -11.40
CA GLY A 34 -1.79 13.95 -10.41
C GLY A 34 -1.06 12.62 -10.66
N PHE A 35 -1.72 11.70 -11.38
CA PHE A 35 -1.21 10.38 -11.72
C PHE A 35 -1.25 10.18 -13.23
N ARG A 36 -0.45 9.23 -13.70
CA ARG A 36 -0.51 8.71 -15.07
C ARG A 36 -0.83 7.21 -15.03
N HIS A 37 -1.54 6.74 -16.05
CA HIS A 37 -1.80 5.31 -16.23
C HIS A 37 -0.62 4.66 -16.96
N GLU A 38 -0.13 3.56 -16.44
CA GLU A 38 0.98 2.80 -17.03
C GLU A 38 0.44 1.68 -17.91
N ALA A 39 0.43 1.88 -19.23
CA ALA A 39 0.10 0.85 -20.21
C ALA A 39 1.34 -0.01 -20.51
N ILE A 40 1.75 -0.80 -19.52
CA ILE A 40 2.96 -1.62 -19.55
C ILE A 40 2.61 -3.11 -19.43
N SER A 41 3.53 -3.97 -19.88
CA SER A 41 3.52 -5.37 -19.45
C SER A 41 3.68 -5.43 -17.93
N ASP A 42 2.93 -6.32 -17.28
CA ASP A 42 2.97 -6.44 -15.82
C ASP A 42 4.33 -6.93 -15.34
N PRO A 43 5.06 -6.18 -14.50
CA PRO A 43 6.36 -6.62 -13.98
C PRO A 43 6.28 -7.91 -13.15
N THR A 44 5.10 -8.21 -12.60
CA THR A 44 4.80 -9.42 -11.81
C THR A 44 4.16 -10.55 -12.62
N HIS A 45 4.25 -10.46 -13.96
CA HIS A 45 3.81 -11.48 -14.91
C HIS A 45 2.34 -11.92 -14.76
N GLY A 46 1.47 -11.02 -14.32
CA GLY A 46 0.06 -11.30 -14.11
C GLY A 46 -0.73 -11.50 -15.40
N ARG A 47 -1.89 -12.16 -15.26
CA ARG A 47 -2.92 -12.33 -16.28
C ARG A 47 -3.74 -11.04 -16.46
N VAL A 48 -3.03 -9.94 -16.68
CA VAL A 48 -3.58 -8.58 -16.77
C VAL A 48 -3.20 -7.92 -18.09
N ASN A 49 -4.02 -6.98 -18.54
CA ASN A 49 -3.67 -6.02 -19.58
C ASN A 49 -3.85 -4.61 -19.00
N TYR A 50 -2.76 -3.95 -18.61
CA TYR A 50 -2.85 -2.57 -18.14
C TYR A 50 -3.09 -1.63 -19.32
N VAL A 51 -4.16 -0.85 -19.24
CA VAL A 51 -4.57 0.06 -20.31
C VAL A 51 -4.22 1.51 -19.99
N ASP A 52 -4.03 2.32 -21.04
CA ASP A 52 -3.81 3.76 -20.90
C ASP A 52 -5.03 4.49 -20.34
N GLN A 53 -4.86 5.75 -19.94
CA GLN A 53 -5.91 6.57 -19.33
C GLN A 53 -7.15 6.74 -20.22
N SER A 54 -6.95 6.98 -21.52
CA SER A 54 -8.05 7.21 -22.46
C SER A 54 -8.88 5.94 -22.65
N THR A 55 -8.23 4.79 -22.71
CA THR A 55 -8.86 3.47 -22.79
C THR A 55 -9.56 3.13 -21.48
N ALA A 56 -8.91 3.37 -20.33
CA ALA A 56 -9.50 3.15 -19.02
C ALA A 56 -10.78 3.98 -18.82
N GLN A 57 -10.79 5.26 -19.20
CA GLN A 57 -11.99 6.10 -19.11
C GLN A 57 -13.09 5.66 -20.09
N ARG A 58 -12.73 5.36 -21.34
CA ARG A 58 -13.67 4.90 -22.37
C ARG A 58 -14.38 3.60 -21.98
N LEU A 59 -13.64 2.68 -21.38
CA LEU A 59 -14.14 1.39 -20.90
C LEU A 59 -14.72 1.47 -19.48
N ASN A 60 -14.74 2.65 -18.87
CA ASN A 60 -15.13 2.85 -17.47
C ASN A 60 -14.39 1.89 -16.53
N LEU A 61 -13.08 1.71 -16.73
CA LEU A 61 -12.15 1.08 -15.79
C LEU A 61 -11.56 2.11 -14.83
N THR A 62 -11.47 3.37 -15.26
CA THR A 62 -11.19 4.51 -14.38
C THR A 62 -12.39 5.46 -14.38
N TYR A 63 -12.92 5.76 -13.20
CA TYR A 63 -13.99 6.73 -12.99
C TYR A 63 -13.57 7.75 -11.93
N ALA A 64 -13.75 9.03 -12.20
CA ALA A 64 -13.36 10.11 -11.29
C ALA A 64 -14.41 11.22 -11.31
N ASN A 65 -15.08 11.45 -10.18
CA ASN A 65 -16.08 12.51 -10.05
C ASN A 65 -16.32 12.84 -8.57
N GLY A 66 -16.54 14.11 -8.24
CA GLY A 66 -16.75 14.56 -6.86
C GLY A 66 -15.63 14.09 -5.94
N ASN A 67 -15.99 13.32 -4.90
CA ASN A 67 -15.05 12.71 -3.96
C ASN A 67 -14.83 11.20 -4.20
N THR A 68 -14.99 10.73 -5.44
CA THR A 68 -14.83 9.32 -5.81
C THR A 68 -13.81 9.20 -6.93
N PHE A 69 -12.77 8.42 -6.67
CA PHE A 69 -11.86 7.89 -7.67
C PHE A 69 -11.92 6.37 -7.64
N ILE A 70 -12.29 5.76 -8.76
CA ILE A 70 -12.35 4.31 -8.92
C ILE A 70 -11.40 3.89 -10.01
N VAL A 71 -10.59 2.87 -9.70
CA VAL A 71 -9.91 2.03 -10.68
C VAL A 71 -10.39 0.59 -10.50
N ARG A 72 -10.78 -0.06 -11.59
CA ARG A 72 -11.44 -1.37 -11.57
C ARG A 72 -10.99 -2.28 -12.70
N ALA A 73 -11.19 -3.58 -12.49
CA ALA A 73 -11.07 -4.58 -13.53
C ALA A 73 -12.20 -4.46 -14.57
N ASP A 74 -11.95 -4.95 -15.79
CA ASP A 74 -13.02 -5.44 -16.64
C ASP A 74 -13.72 -6.61 -15.93
N PHE A 75 -15.05 -6.57 -15.85
CA PHE A 75 -15.88 -7.62 -15.25
C PHE A 75 -16.98 -8.13 -16.21
N THR A 76 -16.81 -7.91 -17.51
CA THR A 76 -17.79 -8.25 -18.56
C THR A 76 -17.24 -9.19 -19.62
N THR A 77 -15.94 -9.14 -19.88
CA THR A 77 -15.33 -9.83 -21.03
C THR A 77 -14.77 -11.19 -20.64
N THR A 78 -15.24 -12.24 -21.33
CA THR A 78 -14.56 -13.55 -21.36
C THR A 78 -13.36 -13.46 -22.29
N LEU A 79 -12.19 -13.91 -21.82
CA LEU A 79 -10.93 -13.75 -22.53
C LEU A 79 -10.57 -14.99 -23.34
N SER A 80 -9.91 -14.80 -24.48
CA SER A 80 -9.19 -15.89 -25.14
C SER A 80 -7.92 -16.22 -24.35
N ALA A 81 -7.65 -17.51 -24.12
CA ALA A 81 -6.44 -17.96 -23.45
C ALA A 81 -5.14 -17.51 -24.16
N SER A 82 -5.18 -17.35 -25.49
CA SER A 82 -4.05 -16.86 -26.30
C SER A 82 -4.00 -15.33 -26.45
N GLY A 83 -5.02 -14.62 -25.96
CA GLY A 83 -5.09 -13.16 -26.02
C GLY A 83 -4.46 -12.48 -24.80
N PRO A 84 -4.54 -11.14 -24.73
CA PRO A 84 -4.15 -10.37 -23.55
C PRO A 84 -4.88 -10.80 -22.28
N GLY A 85 -4.32 -10.44 -21.13
CA GLY A 85 -4.96 -10.61 -19.82
C GLY A 85 -6.18 -9.72 -19.60
N ARG A 86 -6.80 -9.81 -18.42
CA ARG A 86 -7.97 -9.01 -18.05
C ARG A 86 -7.61 -7.54 -18.01
N ASN A 87 -8.38 -6.70 -18.69
CA ASN A 87 -8.12 -5.26 -18.65
C ASN A 87 -8.21 -4.74 -17.22
N SER A 88 -7.20 -3.98 -16.82
CA SER A 88 -7.11 -3.36 -15.50
C SER A 88 -6.29 -2.08 -15.60
N VAL A 89 -6.06 -1.45 -14.45
CA VAL A 89 -5.38 -0.16 -14.35
C VAL A 89 -4.26 -0.24 -13.32
N ARG A 90 -3.12 0.34 -13.70
CA ARG A 90 -2.00 0.70 -12.83
C ARG A 90 -1.79 2.19 -12.98
N VAL A 91 -1.98 2.95 -11.90
CA VAL A 91 -1.67 4.38 -11.88
C VAL A 91 -0.48 4.64 -10.99
N ILE A 92 0.35 5.58 -11.41
CA ILE A 92 1.55 6.02 -10.68
C ILE A 92 1.54 7.55 -10.59
N SER A 93 1.91 8.10 -9.44
CA SER A 93 1.96 9.55 -9.25
C SER A 93 2.98 10.18 -10.19
N ASN A 94 2.70 11.40 -10.65
CA ASN A 94 3.64 12.17 -11.45
C ASN A 94 4.79 12.71 -10.59
N LYS A 95 4.50 13.08 -9.34
CA LYS A 95 5.47 13.53 -8.34
C LYS A 95 6.05 12.35 -7.57
N GLN A 96 7.30 12.51 -7.11
CA GLN A 96 7.95 11.65 -6.14
C GLN A 96 8.08 12.38 -4.80
N TRP A 97 8.03 11.64 -3.70
CA TRP A 97 8.27 12.16 -2.35
C TRP A 97 9.35 11.32 -1.66
N ASP A 98 10.23 11.99 -0.92
CA ASP A 98 11.25 11.36 -0.08
C ASP A 98 10.68 11.11 1.33
N ASN A 99 11.15 11.81 2.36
CA ASN A 99 10.50 11.80 3.68
C ASN A 99 9.16 12.51 3.59
N HIS A 100 8.10 11.82 3.97
CA HIS A 100 6.72 12.31 3.90
C HIS A 100 5.79 11.44 4.74
N VAL A 101 4.57 11.94 4.91
CA VAL A 101 3.43 11.14 5.37
C VAL A 101 2.41 11.08 4.25
N GLU A 102 1.87 9.91 3.95
CA GLU A 102 0.72 9.77 3.07
C GLU A 102 -0.46 9.11 3.78
N ILE A 103 -1.66 9.54 3.44
CA ILE A 103 -2.92 9.06 4.02
C ILE A 103 -3.88 8.75 2.88
N LEU A 104 -4.26 7.48 2.76
CA LEU A 104 -5.28 6.99 1.86
C LEU A 104 -6.60 6.77 2.62
N ASP A 105 -7.63 7.51 2.27
CA ASP A 105 -9.02 7.24 2.66
C ASP A 105 -9.69 6.38 1.58
N VAL A 106 -9.92 5.11 1.90
CA VAL A 106 -10.39 4.09 0.96
C VAL A 106 -11.68 3.45 1.46
N ARG A 107 -12.70 3.45 0.61
CA ARG A 107 -14.04 2.89 0.89
C ARG A 107 -14.15 1.43 0.49
N HIS A 108 -13.44 1.05 -0.57
CA HIS A 108 -13.44 -0.29 -1.12
C HIS A 108 -12.07 -0.61 -1.74
N MET A 109 -11.60 -1.84 -1.60
CA MET A 109 -10.43 -2.38 -2.29
C MET A 109 -10.83 -3.61 -3.12
N PRO A 110 -10.07 -3.97 -4.17
CA PRO A 110 -10.43 -5.12 -5.00
C PRO A 110 -10.53 -6.42 -4.20
N GLN A 111 -11.51 -7.24 -4.57
CA GLN A 111 -11.69 -8.60 -4.03
C GLN A 111 -12.03 -9.58 -5.16
N GLY A 112 -11.72 -10.85 -4.92
CA GLY A 112 -12.01 -11.99 -5.77
C GLY A 112 -10.83 -12.96 -5.91
N CYS A 113 -11.14 -14.23 -6.16
CA CYS A 113 -10.11 -15.21 -6.52
C CYS A 113 -9.33 -14.74 -7.75
N GLY A 114 -8.00 -14.75 -7.64
CA GLY A 114 -7.08 -14.34 -8.69
C GLY A 114 -6.68 -12.87 -8.61
N THR A 115 -7.34 -12.02 -7.82
CA THR A 115 -6.95 -10.61 -7.69
C THR A 115 -5.67 -10.45 -6.87
N TRP A 116 -4.81 -9.52 -7.30
CA TRP A 116 -3.66 -9.01 -6.55
C TRP A 116 -3.67 -7.47 -6.62
N PRO A 117 -4.38 -6.81 -5.71
CA PRO A 117 -4.36 -5.36 -5.59
C PRO A 117 -3.19 -4.90 -4.71
N ALA A 118 -2.64 -3.72 -5.05
CA ALA A 118 -1.63 -3.08 -4.24
C ALA A 118 -1.80 -1.54 -4.20
N TYR A 119 -1.51 -0.96 -3.04
CA TYR A 119 -1.21 0.46 -2.81
C TYR A 119 0.15 0.55 -2.13
N TRP A 120 1.10 1.16 -2.81
CA TRP A 120 2.53 1.01 -2.51
C TRP A 120 3.35 2.14 -3.12
N THR A 121 4.64 2.18 -2.82
CA THR A 121 5.56 3.19 -3.36
C THR A 121 6.86 2.58 -3.85
N THR A 122 7.38 3.05 -4.99
CA THR A 122 8.77 2.82 -5.44
C THR A 122 9.21 3.93 -6.40
N SER A 123 10.49 3.97 -6.78
CA SER A 123 11.00 4.95 -7.74
C SER A 123 10.71 4.54 -9.18
N SER A 124 10.07 5.42 -9.96
CA SER A 124 9.91 5.22 -11.41
C SER A 124 11.11 5.70 -12.24
N THR A 125 12.13 6.27 -11.59
CA THR A 125 13.31 6.88 -12.26
C THR A 125 14.60 6.14 -11.95
N VAL A 126 14.57 5.20 -11.00
CA VAL A 126 15.70 4.38 -10.59
C VAL A 126 15.31 2.92 -10.75
N THR A 127 16.23 2.10 -11.27
CA THR A 127 16.00 0.67 -11.43
C THR A 127 15.68 0.02 -10.09
N TRP A 128 14.51 -0.60 -10.01
CA TRP A 128 14.09 -1.36 -8.84
C TRP A 128 15.10 -2.48 -8.50
N PRO A 129 15.40 -2.74 -7.20
CA PRO A 129 14.91 -2.07 -5.99
C PRO A 129 15.94 -1.09 -5.38
N ASN A 130 16.74 -0.40 -6.21
CA ASN A 130 17.83 0.43 -5.70
C ASN A 130 17.36 1.61 -4.83
N ASP A 131 16.16 2.12 -5.09
CA ASP A 131 15.50 3.17 -4.29
C ASP A 131 14.35 2.63 -3.42
N GLY A 132 14.36 1.31 -3.18
CA GLY A 132 13.42 0.61 -2.33
C GLY A 132 11.98 0.55 -2.83
N GLU A 133 11.20 -0.27 -2.15
CA GLU A 133 9.76 -0.42 -2.33
C GLU A 133 9.08 -0.57 -0.96
N ILE A 134 7.94 0.09 -0.80
CA ILE A 134 7.12 0.09 0.42
C ILE A 134 5.69 -0.30 0.05
N ASP A 135 5.29 -1.51 0.43
CA ASP A 135 3.92 -1.99 0.26
C ASP A 135 3.10 -1.63 1.49
N ILE A 136 2.00 -0.91 1.29
CA ILE A 136 1.18 -0.35 2.37
C ILE A 136 -0.13 -1.12 2.49
N ILE A 137 -0.76 -1.41 1.35
CA ILE A 137 -1.86 -2.35 1.23
C ILE A 137 -1.50 -3.37 0.15
N GLU A 138 -1.38 -4.63 0.52
CA GLU A 138 -1.09 -5.70 -0.43
C GLU A 138 -1.62 -7.05 0.06
N GLY A 139 -2.05 -7.87 -0.90
CA GLY A 139 -2.47 -9.23 -0.68
C GLY A 139 -2.98 -9.87 -1.96
N VAL A 140 -3.40 -11.13 -1.86
CA VAL A 140 -3.83 -11.94 -3.00
C VAL A 140 -5.05 -12.78 -2.65
N ASN A 141 -5.91 -13.06 -3.63
CA ASN A 141 -6.99 -14.07 -3.54
C ASN A 141 -7.92 -13.91 -2.31
N ASP A 142 -8.25 -12.68 -1.92
CA ASP A 142 -9.05 -12.35 -0.71
C ASP A 142 -8.41 -12.74 0.64
N GLN A 143 -7.14 -13.13 0.65
CA GLN A 143 -6.46 -13.62 1.85
C GLN A 143 -5.98 -12.48 2.75
N GLY A 144 -6.89 -11.99 3.58
CA GLY A 144 -6.54 -11.11 4.71
C GLY A 144 -5.82 -11.85 5.86
N PRO A 145 -5.35 -11.12 6.89
CA PRO A 145 -5.24 -9.66 6.96
C PRO A 145 -4.16 -9.08 6.02
N ASN A 146 -4.17 -7.74 5.88
CA ASN A 146 -3.22 -6.97 5.09
C ASN A 146 -1.77 -7.25 5.50
N ALA A 147 -0.84 -7.16 4.54
CA ALA A 147 0.58 -7.07 4.80
C ALA A 147 1.09 -5.65 4.50
N ALA A 148 2.06 -5.18 5.28
CA ALA A 148 2.96 -4.11 4.85
C ALA A 148 4.38 -4.69 4.75
N THR A 149 5.08 -4.37 3.67
CA THR A 149 6.34 -5.04 3.32
C THR A 149 7.33 -4.02 2.79
N LEU A 150 8.62 -4.26 3.05
CA LEU A 150 9.70 -3.53 2.37
C LEU A 150 10.51 -4.47 1.49
N HIS A 151 10.86 -3.99 0.30
CA HIS A 151 11.84 -4.61 -0.59
C HIS A 151 13.00 -3.65 -0.84
N THR A 152 14.22 -4.13 -0.65
CA THR A 152 15.44 -3.32 -0.77
C THR A 152 16.56 -4.11 -1.44
N THR A 153 17.68 -3.43 -1.73
CA THR A 153 18.98 -4.08 -1.93
C THR A 153 19.54 -4.68 -0.63
N SER A 154 20.62 -5.46 -0.74
CA SER A 154 21.26 -6.15 0.39
C SER A 154 21.66 -5.23 1.56
N GLY A 155 21.70 -5.78 2.79
CA GLY A 155 22.12 -5.02 3.98
C GLY A 155 20.98 -4.22 4.64
N CYS A 156 19.75 -4.70 4.54
CA CYS A 156 18.61 -4.17 5.27
C CYS A 156 17.85 -5.31 5.94
N THR A 157 17.93 -5.35 7.27
CA THR A 157 17.17 -6.32 8.08
C THR A 157 16.47 -5.60 9.22
N GLN A 158 15.41 -6.21 9.72
CA GLN A 158 14.57 -5.69 10.78
C GLN A 158 14.65 -6.57 12.03
N PRO A 159 14.69 -5.97 13.24
CA PRO A 159 14.48 -6.74 14.46
C PRO A 159 13.13 -7.46 14.41
N PHE A 160 13.07 -8.70 14.89
CA PHE A 160 11.82 -9.46 14.89
C PHE A 160 10.74 -8.78 15.77
N THR A 161 11.14 -8.35 16.96
CA THR A 161 10.29 -7.61 17.91
C THR A 161 10.53 -6.11 17.78
N ARG A 162 9.45 -5.36 17.54
CA ARG A 162 9.44 -3.91 17.34
C ARG A 162 8.21 -3.32 18.03
N ASP A 163 8.19 -2.00 18.25
CA ASP A 163 7.02 -1.29 18.78
C ASP A 163 5.94 -1.17 17.69
N GLN A 164 5.15 -2.23 17.55
CA GLN A 164 4.11 -2.37 16.55
C GLN A 164 3.01 -3.32 17.07
N THR A 165 1.79 -3.21 16.54
CA THR A 165 0.69 -4.12 16.90
C THR A 165 0.59 -5.35 16.00
N GLY A 166 1.22 -5.33 14.82
CA GLY A 166 1.19 -6.42 13.85
C GLY A 166 2.26 -7.50 14.09
N THR A 167 2.11 -8.60 13.37
CA THR A 167 2.99 -9.78 13.49
C THR A 167 4.05 -9.76 12.39
N THR A 168 5.32 -9.73 12.76
CA THR A 168 6.45 -9.88 11.83
C THR A 168 6.40 -11.26 11.15
N THR A 169 6.40 -11.31 9.83
CA THR A 169 6.44 -12.55 9.04
C THR A 169 7.80 -12.82 8.42
N SER A 170 8.56 -11.77 8.10
CA SER A 170 9.91 -11.85 7.57
C SER A 170 10.71 -10.63 8.02
N THR A 171 12.00 -10.82 8.28
CA THR A 171 12.89 -9.77 8.79
C THR A 171 13.92 -9.31 7.76
N ASP A 172 14.14 -10.03 6.68
CA ASP A 172 15.12 -9.66 5.65
C ASP A 172 14.42 -8.93 4.50
N CYS A 173 14.75 -7.66 4.30
CA CYS A 173 14.12 -6.82 3.29
C CYS A 173 14.76 -7.00 1.91
N ASN A 174 15.87 -7.74 1.81
CA ASN A 174 16.55 -7.97 0.53
C ASN A 174 15.73 -8.90 -0.37
N TRP A 175 15.31 -8.39 -1.53
CA TRP A 175 14.49 -9.14 -2.48
C TRP A 175 15.16 -10.44 -2.99
N GLN A 176 16.50 -10.51 -3.00
CA GLN A 176 17.25 -11.60 -3.63
C GLN A 176 17.35 -12.87 -2.77
N VAL A 177 17.05 -12.81 -1.47
CA VAL A 177 17.41 -13.88 -0.52
C VAL A 177 16.22 -14.67 0.00
N ASN A 178 14.99 -14.25 -0.33
CA ASN A 178 13.77 -14.84 0.18
C ASN A 178 12.66 -14.94 -0.88
N SER A 179 13.05 -15.20 -2.13
CA SER A 179 12.11 -15.29 -3.26
C SER A 179 11.24 -14.04 -3.40
N ASN A 180 11.85 -12.86 -3.20
CA ASN A 180 11.18 -11.56 -3.18
C ASN A 180 10.06 -11.45 -2.13
N THR A 181 10.16 -12.12 -0.97
CA THR A 181 9.19 -11.96 0.11
C THR A 181 9.34 -10.60 0.82
N GLY A 182 10.54 -10.02 0.81
CA GLY A 182 10.84 -8.80 1.56
C GLY A 182 10.71 -9.00 3.08
N CYS A 183 10.73 -7.90 3.84
CA CYS A 183 10.50 -7.94 5.28
C CYS A 183 9.08 -7.46 5.58
N GLY A 184 8.21 -8.39 5.98
CA GLY A 184 6.77 -8.17 6.09
C GLY A 184 6.25 -8.11 7.51
N VAL A 185 5.16 -7.38 7.71
CA VAL A 185 4.35 -7.35 8.93
C VAL A 185 2.88 -7.50 8.57
N ARG A 186 2.21 -8.49 9.16
CA ARG A 186 0.76 -8.67 9.00
C ARG A 186 -0.02 -7.85 10.02
N ASN A 187 -1.05 -7.17 9.53
CA ASN A 187 -1.98 -6.41 10.35
C ASN A 187 -2.75 -7.35 11.31
N PRO A 188 -2.99 -6.97 12.58
CA PRO A 188 -3.69 -7.84 13.52
C PRO A 188 -5.22 -7.90 13.29
N LEU A 189 -5.78 -6.97 12.50
CA LEU A 189 -7.23 -6.86 12.30
C LEU A 189 -7.68 -7.61 11.04
N ALA A 190 -8.67 -8.49 11.18
CA ALA A 190 -9.24 -9.23 10.05
C ALA A 190 -9.90 -8.32 8.99
N ASN A 191 -10.44 -7.16 9.40
CA ASN A 191 -11.05 -6.17 8.51
C ASN A 191 -10.05 -5.18 7.90
N SER A 192 -8.76 -5.51 7.91
CA SER A 192 -7.71 -4.71 7.26
C SER A 192 -7.65 -4.92 5.75
N TYR A 193 -8.19 -6.02 5.23
CA TYR A 193 -8.03 -6.37 3.81
C TYR A 193 -9.26 -7.08 3.22
N GLY A 194 -9.40 -6.98 1.90
CA GLY A 194 -10.31 -7.79 1.08
C GLY A 194 -11.80 -7.66 1.48
N PRO A 195 -12.57 -8.77 1.40
CA PRO A 195 -14.01 -8.74 1.68
C PRO A 195 -14.37 -8.21 3.07
N SER A 196 -13.57 -8.52 4.09
CA SER A 196 -13.81 -8.06 5.46
C SER A 196 -13.66 -6.55 5.58
N PHE A 197 -12.63 -5.97 4.95
CA PHE A 197 -12.47 -4.51 4.83
C PHE A 197 -13.64 -3.86 4.09
N ASN A 198 -14.04 -4.42 2.94
CA ASN A 198 -15.12 -3.88 2.13
C ASN A 198 -16.47 -3.90 2.88
N SER A 199 -16.77 -5.00 3.58
CA SER A 199 -17.99 -5.13 4.40
C SER A 199 -18.06 -4.13 5.56
N ASN A 200 -16.91 -3.65 6.03
CA ASN A 200 -16.79 -2.62 7.06
C ASN A 200 -16.87 -1.18 6.51
N GLY A 201 -17.00 -1.00 5.20
CA GLY A 201 -16.95 0.32 4.54
C GLY A 201 -15.53 0.90 4.42
N GLY A 202 -14.53 0.01 4.46
CA GLY A 202 -13.12 0.33 4.34
C GLY A 202 -12.50 1.00 5.56
N GLY A 203 -11.67 2.02 5.34
CA GLY A 203 -10.95 2.72 6.40
C GLY A 203 -9.88 3.68 5.87
N TRP A 204 -8.93 4.00 6.74
CA TRP A 204 -7.75 4.81 6.42
C TRP A 204 -6.49 3.99 6.57
N TYR A 205 -5.62 4.04 5.57
CA TYR A 205 -4.23 3.63 5.68
C TYR A 205 -3.35 4.88 5.69
N ALA A 206 -2.34 4.89 6.55
CA ALA A 206 -1.34 5.95 6.55
C ALA A 206 0.07 5.36 6.63
N MET A 207 1.01 5.98 5.93
CA MET A 207 2.43 5.66 5.97
C MET A 207 3.21 6.91 6.33
N GLU A 208 4.11 6.81 7.30
CA GLU A 208 5.09 7.86 7.65
C GLU A 208 6.48 7.32 7.37
N ARG A 209 7.22 8.00 6.50
CA ARG A 209 8.62 7.73 6.21
C ARG A 209 9.49 8.87 6.71
N THR A 210 10.51 8.50 7.47
CA THR A 210 11.62 9.35 7.90
C THR A 210 12.95 8.67 7.58
N SER A 211 14.06 9.37 7.81
CA SER A 211 15.40 8.78 7.70
C SER A 211 15.68 7.67 8.73
N THR A 212 14.83 7.51 9.75
CA THR A 212 15.07 6.56 10.86
C THR A 212 14.01 5.47 11.00
N TYR A 213 12.83 5.67 10.42
CA TYR A 213 11.78 4.67 10.42
C TYR A 213 10.80 4.86 9.26
N ILE A 214 10.15 3.75 8.89
CA ILE A 214 8.90 3.72 8.11
C ILE A 214 7.84 3.09 9.00
N LYS A 215 6.68 3.71 9.14
CA LYS A 215 5.57 3.21 9.96
C LYS A 215 4.29 3.21 9.17
N VAL A 216 3.46 2.19 9.41
CA VAL A 216 2.15 2.05 8.74
C VAL A 216 1.04 1.87 9.77
N TRP A 217 -0.03 2.65 9.63
CA TRP A 217 -1.24 2.58 10.42
C TRP A 217 -2.43 2.17 9.57
N PHE A 218 -3.38 1.52 10.22
CA PHE A 218 -4.70 1.23 9.67
C PHE A 218 -5.76 1.57 10.71
N TRP A 219 -6.77 2.34 10.30
CA TRP A 219 -7.97 2.55 11.09
C TRP A 219 -9.21 2.10 10.30
N PRO A 220 -9.98 1.12 10.81
CA PRO A 220 -11.26 0.76 10.22
C PRO A 220 -12.21 1.96 10.15
N ARG A 221 -13.09 2.02 9.14
CA ARG A 221 -14.04 3.13 8.90
C ARG A 221 -14.76 3.65 10.15
N ASN A 222 -15.22 2.72 10.99
CA ASN A 222 -16.01 3.00 12.19
C ASN A 222 -15.16 3.06 13.47
N SER A 223 -13.83 3.08 13.37
CA SER A 223 -12.97 3.15 14.54
C SER A 223 -13.15 4.48 15.27
N ALA A 224 -13.27 4.42 16.59
CA ALA A 224 -13.26 5.59 17.46
C ALA A 224 -11.85 6.16 17.65
N THR A 225 -10.80 5.41 17.30
CA THR A 225 -9.40 5.78 17.53
C THR A 225 -8.73 6.46 16.35
N VAL A 226 -9.41 6.61 15.20
CA VAL A 226 -8.83 7.37 14.08
C VAL A 226 -8.68 8.84 14.50
N PRO A 227 -7.46 9.41 14.42
CA PRO A 227 -7.23 10.81 14.74
C PRO A 227 -8.11 11.73 13.90
N THR A 228 -8.64 12.81 14.49
CA THR A 228 -9.50 13.78 13.79
C THR A 228 -8.83 14.37 12.54
N GLN A 229 -7.52 14.62 12.63
CA GLN A 229 -6.68 15.10 11.55
C GLN A 229 -6.58 14.12 10.37
N VAL A 230 -6.60 12.81 10.62
CA VAL A 230 -6.66 11.76 9.60
C VAL A 230 -8.07 11.69 9.01
N ARG A 231 -9.09 11.57 9.87
CA ARG A 231 -10.50 11.42 9.46
C ARG A 231 -10.98 12.55 8.56
N ASN A 232 -10.62 13.79 8.90
CA ASN A 232 -11.11 14.99 8.22
C ASN A 232 -10.15 15.51 7.14
N GLY A 233 -8.94 14.94 7.04
CA GLY A 233 -7.89 15.44 6.14
C GLY A 233 -7.46 16.86 6.47
N ALA A 234 -6.94 17.07 7.69
CA ALA A 234 -6.46 18.37 8.13
C ALA A 234 -5.31 18.88 7.24
N SER A 235 -5.12 20.20 7.21
CA SER A 235 -4.00 20.85 6.50
C SER A 235 -2.65 20.71 7.21
N SER A 236 -2.67 20.33 8.49
CA SER A 236 -1.49 20.02 9.28
C SER A 236 -1.76 18.80 10.15
N ILE A 237 -0.76 17.93 10.29
CA ILE A 237 -0.85 16.70 11.05
C ILE A 237 0.30 16.54 12.06
N ASP A 238 0.04 15.88 13.18
CA ASP A 238 1.01 15.43 14.17
C ASP A 238 0.89 13.90 14.35
N THR A 239 1.86 13.17 13.81
CA THR A 239 1.90 11.69 13.81
C THR A 239 2.15 11.11 15.20
N SER A 240 2.69 11.89 16.15
CA SER A 240 2.92 11.41 17.53
C SER A 240 1.62 11.08 18.27
N THR A 241 0.50 11.62 17.80
CA THR A 241 -0.84 11.39 18.37
C THR A 241 -1.57 10.17 17.78
N TRP A 242 -0.96 9.45 16.83
CA TRP A 242 -1.62 8.38 16.06
C TRP A 242 -1.65 7.03 16.77
N GLY A 243 -0.93 6.91 17.89
CA GLY A 243 -0.75 5.66 18.62
C GLY A 243 0.20 4.70 17.91
N THR A 244 0.25 3.45 18.40
CA THR A 244 1.18 2.43 17.90
C THR A 244 0.80 2.00 16.47
N PRO A 245 1.75 2.02 15.50
CA PRO A 245 1.51 1.53 14.14
C PRO A 245 1.27 0.02 14.13
N PHE A 246 0.67 -0.51 13.08
CA PHE A 246 0.62 -1.97 12.92
C PHE A 246 1.92 -2.53 12.38
N ALA A 247 2.66 -1.75 11.58
CA ALA A 247 3.98 -2.11 11.08
C ALA A 247 4.96 -0.99 11.38
N ALA A 248 6.12 -1.34 11.95
CA ALA A 248 7.23 -0.44 12.13
C ALA A 248 8.48 -1.04 11.49
N PHE A 249 9.19 -0.26 10.68
CA PHE A 249 10.49 -0.60 10.11
C PHE A 249 11.48 0.44 10.60
N VAL A 250 12.57 0.00 11.23
CA VAL A 250 13.51 0.85 11.96
C VAL A 250 14.91 0.75 11.37
N ASN A 251 15.76 1.72 11.68
CA ASN A 251 17.09 1.84 11.09
C ASN A 251 18.24 1.11 11.82
N ASN A 252 17.94 0.23 12.78
CA ASN A 252 18.95 -0.48 13.59
C ASN A 252 19.92 -1.33 12.76
N SER A 253 19.41 -2.05 11.77
CA SER A 253 20.19 -2.94 10.88
C SER A 253 19.83 -2.73 9.42
N CYS A 254 19.38 -1.52 9.11
CA CYS A 254 18.99 -1.07 7.79
C CYS A 254 19.14 0.45 7.72
N ASP A 255 20.06 0.97 6.91
CA ASP A 255 20.14 2.41 6.67
C ASP A 255 19.00 2.82 5.73
N LEU A 256 17.83 3.16 6.29
CA LEU A 256 16.65 3.51 5.50
C LEU A 256 16.89 4.69 4.55
N ASN A 257 17.72 5.66 4.95
CA ASN A 257 18.04 6.82 4.11
C ASN A 257 18.92 6.45 2.90
N ALA A 258 19.72 5.37 3.02
CA ALA A 258 20.50 4.83 1.91
C ALA A 258 19.74 3.76 1.09
N LYS A 259 18.65 3.21 1.63
CA LYS A 259 17.84 2.18 0.96
C LYS A 259 16.66 2.71 0.18
N PHE A 260 16.19 3.90 0.52
CA PHE A 260 15.02 4.49 -0.11
C PHE A 260 15.37 5.87 -0.65
N GLY A 261 15.10 6.09 -1.94
CA GLY A 261 15.14 7.39 -2.59
C GLY A 261 13.74 8.00 -2.68
N PRO A 262 13.56 9.14 -3.38
CA PRO A 262 12.23 9.64 -3.68
C PRO A 262 11.39 8.59 -4.41
N ASN A 263 10.19 8.29 -3.90
CA ASN A 263 9.30 7.27 -4.47
C ASN A 263 8.03 7.90 -5.04
N ASN A 264 7.52 7.31 -6.11
CA ASN A 264 6.19 7.53 -6.63
C ASN A 264 5.19 6.65 -5.85
N ILE A 265 3.97 7.12 -5.73
CA ILE A 265 2.84 6.37 -5.19
C ILE A 265 2.18 5.60 -6.33
N ILE A 266 1.88 4.32 -6.12
CA ILE A 266 1.27 3.42 -7.09
C ILE A 266 0.00 2.81 -6.51
N ILE A 267 -1.05 2.74 -7.34
CA ILE A 267 -2.27 1.99 -7.06
C ILE A 267 -2.54 1.11 -8.28
N ASN A 268 -2.64 -0.20 -8.08
CA ASN A 268 -2.91 -1.14 -9.16
C ASN A 268 -3.80 -2.32 -8.74
N LEU A 269 -4.20 -3.07 -9.76
CA LEU A 269 -4.83 -4.37 -9.65
C LEU A 269 -4.30 -5.26 -10.76
N THR A 270 -3.45 -6.24 -10.42
CA THR A 270 -3.08 -7.33 -11.33
C THR A 270 -3.88 -8.59 -11.00
N PHE A 271 -3.66 -9.66 -11.77
CA PHE A 271 -4.25 -10.96 -11.56
C PHE A 271 -3.21 -12.06 -11.67
N CYS A 272 -3.34 -13.11 -10.87
CA CYS A 272 -2.46 -14.28 -10.94
C CYS A 272 -0.97 -13.90 -10.80
N GLY A 273 -0.14 -14.21 -11.79
CA GLY A 273 1.26 -13.84 -11.78
C GLY A 273 2.05 -14.50 -10.66
N ASP A 274 3.18 -13.89 -10.34
CA ASP A 274 4.23 -14.49 -9.52
C ASP A 274 3.74 -14.86 -8.11
N TRP A 275 2.83 -14.06 -7.52
CA TRP A 275 2.28 -14.32 -6.20
C TRP A 275 0.87 -14.90 -6.22
N ALA A 276 -0.15 -14.17 -6.71
CA ALA A 276 -1.53 -14.65 -6.59
C ALA A 276 -1.76 -15.96 -7.33
N GLY A 277 -1.07 -16.16 -8.46
CA GLY A 277 -1.12 -17.39 -9.24
C GLY A 277 -0.47 -18.57 -8.51
N SER A 278 0.68 -18.35 -7.87
CA SER A 278 1.43 -19.41 -7.19
C SER A 278 0.73 -19.94 -5.92
N VAL A 279 -0.03 -19.10 -5.23
CA VAL A 279 -0.80 -19.50 -4.02
C VAL A 279 -2.31 -19.66 -4.27
N TYR A 280 -2.74 -19.69 -5.53
CA TYR A 280 -4.17 -19.67 -5.89
C TYR A 280 -4.95 -20.86 -5.31
N ALA A 281 -4.45 -22.07 -5.53
CA ALA A 281 -5.13 -23.29 -5.07
C ALA A 281 -5.17 -23.39 -3.54
N SER A 282 -4.09 -23.01 -2.86
CA SER A 282 -4.03 -23.00 -1.39
C SER A 282 -4.90 -21.91 -0.76
N SER A 283 -5.26 -20.87 -1.52
CA SER A 283 -6.23 -19.85 -1.13
C SER A 283 -7.69 -20.33 -1.20
N GLY A 284 -7.93 -21.58 -1.61
CA GLY A 284 -9.27 -22.16 -1.73
C GLY A 284 -10.02 -21.76 -3.00
N CYS A 285 -9.31 -21.23 -4.00
CA CYS A 285 -9.91 -20.77 -5.24
C CYS A 285 -10.11 -21.91 -6.27
N PRO A 286 -11.18 -21.85 -7.10
CA PRO A 286 -11.52 -22.93 -8.03
C PRO A 286 -10.75 -22.83 -9.37
N SER A 287 -10.54 -23.97 -10.04
CA SER A 287 -9.80 -24.03 -11.32
C SER A 287 -8.32 -23.61 -11.20
N THR A 288 -7.67 -23.31 -12.32
CA THR A 288 -6.39 -22.60 -12.33
C THR A 288 -6.64 -21.09 -12.32
N CYS A 289 -5.66 -20.30 -11.85
CA CYS A 289 -5.84 -18.86 -11.75
C CYS A 289 -6.18 -18.23 -13.11
N ASP A 290 -5.39 -18.54 -14.14
CA ASP A 290 -5.58 -17.98 -15.47
C ASP A 290 -6.90 -18.41 -16.11
N ASP A 291 -7.28 -19.69 -15.96
CA ASP A 291 -8.57 -20.17 -16.48
C ASP A 291 -9.75 -19.49 -15.76
N TYR A 292 -9.64 -19.28 -14.45
CA TYR A 292 -10.67 -18.59 -13.69
C TYR A 292 -10.80 -17.14 -14.13
N VAL A 293 -9.68 -16.42 -14.25
CA VAL A 293 -9.62 -15.03 -14.71
C VAL A 293 -10.13 -14.90 -16.14
N ASN A 294 -9.82 -15.85 -17.03
CA ASN A 294 -10.29 -15.81 -18.41
C ASN A 294 -11.82 -15.99 -18.51
N ASN A 295 -12.37 -16.93 -17.75
CA ASN A 295 -13.71 -17.46 -18.02
C ASN A 295 -14.81 -16.92 -17.09
N ASN A 296 -14.47 -16.20 -16.01
CA ASN A 296 -15.44 -15.74 -15.00
C ASN A 296 -15.48 -14.21 -14.87
N PRO A 297 -15.76 -13.44 -15.93
CA PRO A 297 -15.73 -11.97 -15.87
C PRO A 297 -16.59 -11.38 -14.73
N ALA A 298 -17.80 -11.90 -14.54
CA ALA A 298 -18.71 -11.40 -13.52
C ALA A 298 -18.19 -11.55 -12.07
N ALA A 299 -17.23 -12.45 -11.82
CA ALA A 299 -16.59 -12.61 -10.51
C ALA A 299 -15.78 -11.36 -10.11
N PHE A 300 -15.33 -10.57 -11.09
CA PHE A 300 -14.51 -9.38 -10.87
C PHE A 300 -15.33 -8.09 -10.74
N LYS A 301 -16.66 -8.18 -10.60
CA LYS A 301 -17.53 -7.00 -10.38
C LYS A 301 -17.13 -6.19 -9.15
N ASN A 302 -16.62 -6.87 -8.11
CA ASN A 302 -16.11 -6.26 -6.89
C ASN A 302 -14.58 -6.11 -6.89
N ALA A 303 -13.91 -6.28 -8.03
CA ALA A 303 -12.46 -6.07 -8.15
C ALA A 303 -12.18 -4.59 -8.49
N TYR A 304 -12.43 -3.70 -7.53
CA TYR A 304 -12.20 -2.26 -7.69
C TYR A 304 -11.74 -1.57 -6.41
N TRP A 305 -10.91 -0.55 -6.59
CA TRP A 305 -10.64 0.46 -5.56
C TRP A 305 -11.71 1.54 -5.63
N ASP A 306 -12.24 1.99 -4.49
CA ASP A 306 -12.99 3.25 -4.35
C ASP A 306 -12.28 4.11 -3.32
N ILE A 307 -11.64 5.16 -3.82
CA ILE A 307 -10.80 6.06 -3.03
C ILE A 307 -11.53 7.37 -2.86
N ALA A 308 -11.66 7.78 -1.60
CA ALA A 308 -12.24 9.05 -1.20
C ALA A 308 -11.24 10.19 -1.36
N ALA A 309 -10.02 9.97 -0.89
CA ALA A 309 -8.94 10.93 -0.96
C ALA A 309 -7.58 10.24 -0.75
N LEU A 310 -6.54 10.79 -1.35
CA LEU A 310 -5.15 10.55 -0.99
C LEU A 310 -4.53 11.91 -0.66
N ARG A 311 -3.86 12.02 0.49
CA ARG A 311 -3.17 13.26 0.92
C ARG A 311 -1.75 12.96 1.28
N VAL A 312 -0.83 13.81 0.84
CA VAL A 312 0.59 13.73 1.15
C VAL A 312 1.02 14.95 1.95
N TYR A 313 1.86 14.77 2.96
CA TYR A 313 2.32 15.78 3.90
C TYR A 313 3.84 15.78 4.02
N GLN A 314 4.45 16.96 4.15
CA GLN A 314 5.89 17.16 4.32
C GLN A 314 6.20 18.29 5.30
#